data_AF-A0A918UL70-F1
#
_entry.id   AF-A0A918UL70-F1
#
_cell.length_a   1.000
_cell.length_b   1.000
_cell.length_c   1.000
_cell.angle_alpha   90.00
_cell.angle_beta   90.00
_cell.angle_gamma   90.00
#
_symmetry.space_group_name_H-M   'P 1'
#
loop_
_entity.id
_entity.type
_entity.pdbx_description
1 polymer ?
#
loop_
_entity_poly.entity_id
_entity_poly.type
_entity_poly.pdbx_seq_one_letter_code
_entity_poly.pdbx_strand_id
1 'polypeptide(L)' 'MFVGSAKGGDASALFYALAATCRLNGVEPEAWFTDVIARIGNQPINRIDELLPWNWQAEKEVQNLEQAA' A
#
# COMPACT_ATOMS: atom_id res chain seq x y z
N MET A 1 -16.98 -9.18 8.19
CA MET A 1 -17.74 -9.08 6.93
C MET A 1 -18.68 -7.90 7.07
N PHE A 2 -18.60 -6.89 6.18
CA PHE A 2 -19.37 -5.65 6.26
C PHE A 2 -20.79 -5.88 5.74
N VAL A 3 -21.52 -6.76 6.43
CA VAL A 3 -22.88 -7.15 6.06
C VAL A 3 -23.82 -6.02 6.48
N GLY A 4 -24.46 -5.35 5.51
CA GLY A 4 -25.45 -4.30 5.77
C GLY A 4 -25.28 -2.98 5.00
N SER A 5 -24.18 -2.78 4.26
CA SER A 5 -23.98 -1.60 3.41
C SER A 5 -23.25 -1.94 2.12
N ALA A 6 -23.86 -1.63 0.97
CA ALA A 6 -23.22 -1.82 -0.34
C ALA A 6 -21.88 -1.09 -0.43
N LYS A 7 -21.82 0.16 0.06
CA LYS A 7 -20.58 0.94 0.15
C LYS A 7 -19.52 0.27 1.03
N GLY A 8 -19.95 -0.39 2.11
CA GLY A 8 -19.06 -1.16 2.98
C GLY A 8 -18.51 -2.40 2.26
N GLY A 9 -19.34 -3.07 1.46
CA GLY A 9 -18.93 -4.18 0.59
C GLY A 9 -17.87 -3.76 -0.42
N ASP A 10 -18.11 -2.65 -1.13
CA ASP A 10 -17.18 -2.13 -2.15
C ASP A 10 -15.83 -1.74 -1.54
N ALA A 11 -15.86 -1.01 -0.42
CA ALA A 11 -14.63 -0.64 0.30
C ALA A 11 -13.84 -1.89 0.72
N SER A 12 -14.53 -2.91 1.24
CA SER A 12 -13.90 -4.17 1.64
C SER A 12 -13.25 -4.88 0.46
N ALA A 13 -13.98 -4.98 -0.66
CA ALA A 13 -13.48 -5.61 -1.87
C ALA A 13 -12.21 -4.90 -2.37
N LEU A 14 -12.18 -3.56 -2.31
CA LEU A 14 -11.00 -2.78 -2.66
C LEU A 14 -9.81 -3.11 -1.74
N PHE A 15 -10.01 -3.11 -0.42
CA PHE A 15 -8.94 -3.47 0.53
C PHE A 15 -8.41 -4.88 0.29
N TYR A 16 -9.29 -5.86 0.07
CA TYR A 16 -8.87 -7.23 -0.22
C TYR A 16 -8.13 -7.35 -1.55
N ALA A 17 -8.56 -6.64 -2.59
CA ALA A 17 -7.89 -6.60 -3.88
C ALA A 17 -6.47 -6.00 -3.75
N LEU A 18 -6.32 -4.87 -3.04
CA LEU A 18 -5.01 -4.26 -2.78
C LEU A 18 -4.10 -5.18 -1.97
N ALA A 19 -4.63 -5.84 -0.93
CA ALA A 19 -3.87 -6.81 -0.14
C ALA A 19 -3.42 -8.01 -0.99
N ALA A 20 -4.26 -8.47 -1.93
CA ALA A 20 -3.89 -9.52 -2.86
C ALA A 20 -2.78 -9.06 -3.82
N THR A 21 -2.87 -7.84 -4.36
CA THR A 21 -1.82 -7.24 -5.19
C THR A 21 -0.49 -7.15 -4.46
N CYS A 22 -0.48 -6.75 -3.18
CA CYS A 22 0.75 -6.73 -2.37
C CYS A 22 1.39 -8.12 -2.31
N ARG A 23 0.60 -9.14 -1.95
CA ARG A 23 1.08 -10.54 -1.89
C ARG A 23 1.61 -11.06 -3.22
N LEU A 24 0.94 -10.73 -4.33
CA LEU A 24 1.39 -11.12 -5.67
C LEU A 24 2.74 -10.49 -6.06
N ASN A 25 3.10 -9.37 -5.43
CA ASN A 25 4.38 -8.69 -5.63
C ASN A 25 5.41 -9.01 -4.54
N GLY A 26 5.14 -9.95 -3.62
CA GLY A 26 6.04 -10.28 -2.52
C GLY A 26 6.13 -9.22 -1.42
N VAL A 27 5.19 -8.26 -1.42
CA VAL A 27 5.12 -7.16 -0.45
C VAL A 27 4.24 -7.58 0.72
N GLU A 28 4.71 -7.33 1.94
CA GLU A 28 3.93 -7.55 3.15
C GLU A 28 2.77 -6.51 3.23
N PRO A 29 1.49 -6.94 3.16
CA PRO A 29 0.38 -6.01 3.04
C PRO A 29 0.23 -5.05 4.23
N GLU A 30 0.45 -5.50 5.46
CA GLU A 30 0.28 -4.69 6.67
C GLU A 30 1.25 -3.49 6.68
N ALA A 31 2.53 -3.74 6.39
CA ALA A 31 3.57 -2.72 6.29
C ALA A 31 3.28 -1.73 5.16
N TRP A 32 2.87 -2.22 3.99
CA TRP A 32 2.50 -1.37 2.87
C TRP A 32 1.30 -0.47 3.21
N PHE A 33 0.21 -1.05 3.73
CA PHE A 33 -0.97 -0.27 4.12
C PHE A 33 -0.65 0.76 5.21
N THR A 34 0.13 0.39 6.22
CA THR A 34 0.49 1.26 7.33
C THR A 34 1.22 2.51 6.84
N ASP A 35 2.24 2.33 6.00
CA ASP A 35 3.03 3.44 5.45
C ASP A 35 2.23 4.27 4.45
N VAL A 36 1.52 3.62 3.51
CA VAL A 36 0.73 4.30 2.49
C VAL A 36 -0.41 5.11 3.09
N ILE A 37 -1.20 4.55 4.02
CA ILE A 37 -2.29 5.28 4.66
C ILE A 37 -1.76 6.48 5.46
N ALA A 38 -0.61 6.37 6.10
CA ALA A 38 0.00 7.47 6.84
C ALA A 38 0.46 8.63 5.93
N ARG A 39 0.92 8.35 4.71
CA ARG A 39 1.52 9.37 3.83
C ARG A 39 0.66 9.80 2.63
N ILE A 40 -0.38 9.05 2.25
CA ILE A 40 -1.18 9.30 1.03
C ILE A 40 -1.79 10.71 0.97
N GLY A 41 -2.17 11.29 2.11
CA GLY A 41 -2.72 12.64 2.16
C GLY A 41 -1.72 13.75 1.83
N ASN A 42 -0.43 13.46 1.95
CA ASN A 42 0.67 14.39 1.65
C ASN A 42 1.39 14.05 0.33
N GLN A 43 1.02 12.95 -0.34
CA GLN A 43 1.66 12.53 -1.58
C GLN A 43 1.22 13.42 -2.75
N PRO A 44 2.16 13.99 -3.52
CA PRO A 44 1.83 14.69 -4.75
C PRO A 44 1.07 13.78 -5.72
N ILE A 45 -0.03 14.28 -6.30
CA ILE A 45 -0.89 13.50 -7.21
C ILE A 45 -0.13 12.92 -8.42
N ASN A 46 0.92 13.61 -8.87
CA ASN A 46 1.77 13.20 -9.98
C ASN A 46 2.84 12.16 -9.59
N ARG A 47 2.89 11.71 -8.33
CA ARG A 47 3.83 10.72 -7.81
C ARG A 47 3.12 9.60 -7.03
N ILE A 48 1.83 9.39 -7.25
CA ILE A 48 1.04 8.34 -6.57
C ILE A 48 1.54 6.94 -6.94
N ASP A 49 2.14 6.79 -8.12
CA ASP A 49 2.77 5.56 -8.58
C ASP A 49 3.90 5.08 -7.66
N GLU A 50 4.55 5.97 -6.92
CA GLU A 50 5.54 5.62 -5.88
C GLU A 50 4.91 4.84 -4.72
N LEU A 51 3.60 4.97 -4.51
CA LEU A 51 2.86 4.20 -3.50
C LEU A 51 2.53 2.79 -3.97
N LEU A 52 2.73 2.44 -5.25
CA LEU A 52 2.44 1.08 -5.74
C LEU A 52 3.35 0.06 -5.02
N PRO A 53 2.86 -1.14 -4.69
CA PRO A 53 3.57 -2.06 -3.81
C PRO A 53 5.03 -2.34 -4.20
N TRP A 54 5.30 -2.53 -5.50
CA TRP A 54 6.65 -2.81 -6.01
C TRP A 54 7.58 -1.59 -5.96
N ASN A 55 7.06 -0.39 -6.23
CA ASN A 55 7.85 0.85 -6.14
C ASN A 55 8.14 1.21 -4.68
N TRP A 56 7.14 1.04 -3.82
CA TRP A 56 7.25 1.22 -2.37
C TRP A 56 8.32 0.30 -1.78
N GLN A 57 8.33 -0.98 -2.17
CA GLN A 57 9.33 -1.92 -1.67
C GLN A 57 10.74 -1.56 -2.14
N ALA A 58 10.91 -1.20 -3.42
CA ALA A 58 12.20 -0.76 -3.95
C ALA A 58 12.71 0.50 -3.23
N GLU A 59 11.83 1.47 -2.96
CA GLU A 59 12.15 2.68 -2.20
C GLU A 59 12.65 2.33 -0.77
N LYS A 60 11.93 1.45 -0.06
CA LYS A 60 12.30 1.01 1.29
C LYS A 60 13.62 0.25 1.32
N GLU A 61 13.89 -0.58 0.31
CA GLU A 61 15.16 -1.30 0.20
C GLU A 61 16.33 -0.34 0.06
N VAL A 62 16.22 0.67 -0.81
CA VAL A 62 17.24 1.71 -0.96
C VAL A 62 17.45 2.47 0.35
N GLN A 63 16.37 2.89 1.01
CA GLN A 63 16.44 3.60 2.29
C GLN A 63 17.14 2.78 3.38
N ASN A 64 16.84 1.48 3.48
CA ASN A 64 17.47 0.60 4.46
C ASN A 64 18.98 0.44 4.21
N LEU A 65 19.41 0.43 2.94
CA LEU A 65 20.81 0.37 2.57
C LEU A 65 21.55 1.67 2.91
N GLU A 66 20.93 2.82 2.64
CA GLU A 66 21.48 4.14 2.99
C GLU A 66 21.62 4.32 4.51
N GLN A 67 20.73 3.73 5.31
CA GLN A 67 20.79 3.79 6.77
C GLN A 67 21.85 2.85 7.38
N ALA A 68 22.28 1.83 6.64
CA ALA A 68 23.25 0.84 7.10
C ALA A 68 24.71 1.20 6.73
N ALA A 69 24.92 2.22 5.89
CA ALA A 69 26.22 2.73 5.45
C ALA A 69 26.72 3.89 6.32
#